data_AF-A0A8C2GBR6-F1
#
_entry.id   AF-A0A8C2GBR6-F1
#
_cell.length_a   1.000
_cell.length_b   1.000
_cell.length_c   1.000
_cell.angle_alpha   90.00
_cell.angle_beta   90.00
_cell.angle_gamma   90.00
#
_symmetry.space_group_name_H-M   'P 1'
#
loop_
_entity.id
_entity.type
_entity.pdbx_description
1 polymer ?
#
loop_
_entity_poly.entity_id
_entity_poly.type
_entity_poly.pdbx_seq_one_letter_code
_entity_poly.pdbx_strand_id
1 'polypeptide(L)'
;TSVSGRFRFCFLLFCLSLASVSSVRKLTSIEELKITRYANRFPRHGLPLLFWLAQNVNFDQNNNMVLNFFPNENAYGFHYFGNTDRPRLLPSLSSGQSYYSVGNLNTRIHPLARALPAYVQMHYRNSNLPERNMDRLIVSLDQTRPNRIFSLYATAHNRGLTDFNPSDTYEIDPALVSQIRQFIQQAGYIGSSKLIWKNIPDNLFRTSTVNIDICQNAYSSDTNECRKQDIKESVEINESDGSLETSVLLNAGLQPRLRRYYSDVLWYGAEVDGANRVLPIRIKGCDASLQLYTANGKACARLYVKKTFSNWKSVLQNSWVGFYKTSQDKSENYGTYQYVVNFEKMKDGTDNFDIYQYKSDLTIAPGVQIRFLLDKYYDKVLAQTTPWESDEEETPAWSFPEFFYEPDFYDANNVVPIKIDKYDAGLQLFTKEGKACARLYMKKTFKNWKETFSKSWVGFYTSSQDKNKNYDTYQYATKFEKVDDAQNFDIYQYKTDLTIAPGVQIRFLMDSGYDKQLVATEPWKSC
;
A
#
# COMPACT_ATOMS: atom_id res chain seq x y z
N THR A 1 -76.48 15.53 40.82
CA THR A 1 -75.33 14.70 41.24
C THR A 1 -74.42 14.49 40.05
N SER A 2 -73.37 15.30 39.98
CA SER A 2 -72.39 15.37 38.88
C SER A 2 -71.24 14.41 39.17
N VAL A 3 -71.22 13.25 38.52
CA VAL A 3 -70.08 12.32 38.50
C VAL A 3 -69.96 11.71 37.10
N SER A 4 -69.51 12.50 36.12
CA SER A 4 -69.07 11.92 34.83
C SER A 4 -67.94 12.70 34.14
N GLY A 5 -67.54 13.86 34.66
CA GLY A 5 -66.51 14.71 34.05
C GLY A 5 -65.06 14.46 34.48
N ARG A 6 -64.80 13.71 35.56
CA ARG A 6 -63.44 13.57 36.12
C ARG A 6 -62.66 12.31 35.69
N PHE A 7 -63.32 11.28 35.18
CA PHE A 7 -62.65 10.03 34.80
C PHE A 7 -62.08 10.00 33.38
N ARG A 8 -62.56 10.86 32.46
CA ARG A 8 -62.03 10.91 31.08
C ARG A 8 -60.79 11.81 30.93
N PHE A 9 -60.58 12.77 31.84
CA PHE A 9 -59.42 13.67 31.78
C PHE A 9 -58.16 13.01 32.39
N CYS A 10 -58.32 12.16 33.40
CA CYS A 10 -57.20 11.41 33.98
C CYS A 10 -56.63 10.34 33.04
N PHE A 11 -57.45 9.73 32.17
CA PHE A 11 -56.96 8.73 31.21
C PHE A 11 -56.18 9.37 30.05
N LEU A 12 -56.55 10.57 29.61
CA LEU A 12 -55.80 11.33 28.61
C LEU A 12 -54.47 11.87 29.17
N LEU A 13 -54.43 12.28 30.45
CA LEU A 13 -53.20 12.68 31.14
C LEU A 13 -52.28 11.48 31.48
N PHE A 14 -52.83 10.27 31.65
CA PHE A 14 -52.04 9.05 31.87
C PHE A 14 -51.54 8.40 30.57
N CYS A 15 -52.22 8.63 29.44
CA CYS A 15 -51.74 8.19 28.11
C CYS A 15 -50.65 9.11 27.53
N LEU A 16 -50.51 10.35 28.03
CA LEU A 16 -49.43 11.27 27.63
C LEU A 16 -48.16 11.14 28.48
N SER A 17 -48.15 10.30 29.53
CA SER A 17 -46.97 10.08 30.40
C SER A 17 -46.19 8.79 30.12
N LEU A 18 -46.52 8.06 29.04
CA LEU A 18 -45.84 6.82 28.63
C LEU A 18 -45.12 6.91 27.28
N ALA A 19 -44.99 8.10 26.70
CA ALA A 19 -44.14 8.34 25.54
C ALA A 19 -42.85 9.06 25.95
N SER A 20 -41.98 8.40 26.71
CA SER A 20 -40.58 8.84 26.84
C SER A 20 -39.61 7.70 26.53
N VAL A 21 -39.83 7.02 25.40
CA VAL A 21 -38.67 6.52 24.65
C VAL A 21 -38.13 7.74 23.92
N SER A 22 -37.12 8.39 24.48
CA SER A 22 -36.33 9.36 23.74
C SER A 22 -35.70 8.63 22.55
N SER A 23 -36.39 8.64 21.40
CA SER A 23 -35.85 8.06 20.18
C SER A 23 -34.75 8.98 19.70
N VAL A 24 -33.50 8.52 19.78
CA VAL A 24 -32.37 9.23 19.17
C VAL A 24 -32.67 9.37 17.67
N ARG A 25 -32.49 10.58 17.11
CA ARG A 25 -32.78 10.83 15.71
C ARG A 25 -31.87 9.96 14.85
N LYS A 26 -32.45 9.16 13.95
CA LYS A 26 -31.71 8.29 13.05
C LYS A 26 -31.32 9.03 11.76
N LEU A 27 -30.09 8.88 11.31
CA LEU A 27 -29.57 9.39 10.05
C LEU A 27 -29.37 8.22 9.08
N THR A 28 -30.01 8.31 7.92
CA THR A 28 -30.08 7.22 6.94
C THR A 28 -29.42 7.55 5.60
N SER A 29 -29.11 8.83 5.34
CA SER A 29 -28.55 9.29 4.07
C SER A 29 -27.51 10.39 4.22
N ILE A 30 -26.66 10.52 3.20
CA ILE A 30 -25.63 11.58 3.13
C ILE A 30 -26.28 12.98 3.13
N GLU A 31 -27.44 13.14 2.50
CA GLU A 31 -28.15 14.42 2.46
C GLU A 31 -28.65 14.85 3.85
N GLU A 32 -29.14 13.91 4.66
CA GLU A 32 -29.48 14.17 6.05
C GLU A 32 -28.24 14.52 6.88
N LEU A 33 -27.11 13.83 6.66
CA LEU A 33 -25.87 14.09 7.35
C LEU A 33 -25.36 15.52 7.08
N LYS A 34 -25.39 15.98 5.82
CA LYS A 34 -24.88 17.30 5.39
C LYS A 34 -25.54 18.49 6.10
N ILE A 35 -26.81 18.35 6.48
CA ILE A 35 -27.56 19.41 7.16
C ILE A 35 -27.39 19.37 8.69
N THR A 36 -26.68 18.38 9.24
CA THR A 36 -26.42 18.31 10.68
C THR A 36 -25.27 19.23 11.12
N ARG A 37 -25.31 19.66 12.39
CA ARG A 37 -24.20 20.41 12.98
C ARG A 37 -22.95 19.56 13.19
N TYR A 38 -23.11 18.23 13.27
CA TYR A 38 -22.03 17.26 13.37
C TYR A 38 -21.13 17.29 12.13
N ALA A 39 -21.73 17.40 10.93
CA ALA A 39 -20.98 17.34 9.68
C ALA A 39 -20.48 18.69 9.16
N ASN A 40 -21.12 19.80 9.54
CA ASN A 40 -20.99 21.07 8.82
C ASN A 40 -20.62 22.26 9.73
N ARG A 41 -19.70 22.07 10.68
CA ARG A 41 -19.21 23.16 11.53
C ARG A 41 -17.70 23.12 11.69
N PHE A 42 -17.00 24.11 11.16
CA PHE A 42 -15.61 24.35 11.54
C PHE A 42 -15.53 24.79 13.00
N PRO A 43 -14.48 24.44 13.79
CA PRO A 43 -13.35 23.55 13.52
C PRO A 43 -13.58 22.08 13.96
N ARG A 44 -14.83 21.62 13.95
CA ARG A 44 -15.21 20.28 14.42
C ARG A 44 -14.63 19.19 13.51
N HIS A 45 -14.34 18.03 14.09
CA HIS A 45 -13.74 16.89 13.42
C HIS A 45 -14.71 15.72 13.24
N GLY A 46 -16.00 15.91 13.55
CA GLY A 46 -17.04 14.87 13.46
C GLY A 46 -17.15 14.21 12.08
N LEU A 47 -17.28 14.99 11.00
CA LEU A 47 -17.31 14.42 9.64
C LEU A 47 -16.01 13.68 9.28
N PRO A 48 -14.80 14.25 9.46
CA PRO A 48 -13.55 13.50 9.34
C PRO A 48 -13.51 12.20 10.12
N LEU A 49 -14.03 12.20 11.35
CA LEU A 49 -14.07 11.02 12.22
C LEU A 49 -15.02 9.94 11.70
N LEU A 50 -16.22 10.31 11.26
CA LEU A 50 -17.18 9.38 10.64
C LEU A 50 -16.65 8.82 9.32
N PHE A 51 -16.01 9.68 8.51
CA PHE A 51 -15.35 9.28 7.27
C PHE A 51 -14.21 8.28 7.51
N TRP A 52 -13.41 8.49 8.56
CA TRP A 52 -12.40 7.54 9.00
C TRP A 52 -13.02 6.21 9.45
N LEU A 53 -14.06 6.24 10.28
CA LEU A 53 -14.71 5.01 10.76
C LEU A 53 -15.27 4.20 9.59
N ALA A 54 -15.95 4.85 8.64
CA ALA A 54 -16.54 4.19 7.47
C ALA A 54 -15.50 3.41 6.65
N GLN A 55 -14.27 3.90 6.53
CA GLN A 55 -13.18 3.19 5.84
C GLN A 55 -12.68 1.95 6.60
N ASN A 56 -12.91 1.85 7.91
CA ASN A 56 -12.43 0.75 8.76
C ASN A 56 -13.54 -0.25 9.12
N VAL A 57 -14.76 -0.03 8.62
CA VAL A 57 -15.90 -0.92 8.79
C VAL A 57 -16.04 -1.80 7.55
N ASN A 58 -16.16 -3.11 7.78
CA ASN A 58 -16.63 -4.09 6.81
C ASN A 58 -18.07 -4.51 7.13
N PHE A 59 -18.74 -5.12 6.17
CA PHE A 59 -20.09 -5.64 6.36
C PHE A 59 -20.07 -7.17 6.25
N ASP A 60 -20.63 -7.87 7.24
CA ASP A 60 -20.81 -9.31 7.16
C ASP A 60 -21.96 -9.69 6.21
N GLN A 61 -22.16 -10.99 5.95
CA GLN A 61 -23.23 -11.50 5.08
C GLN A 61 -24.65 -11.10 5.52
N ASN A 62 -24.80 -10.64 6.76
CA ASN A 62 -26.05 -10.20 7.36
C ASN A 62 -26.10 -8.66 7.48
N ASN A 63 -25.27 -7.92 6.73
CA ASN A 63 -25.14 -6.46 6.74
C ASN A 63 -24.78 -5.86 8.10
N ASN A 64 -24.15 -6.62 9.00
CA ASN A 64 -23.66 -6.07 10.27
C ASN A 64 -22.30 -5.45 10.07
N MET A 65 -22.08 -4.32 10.73
CA MET A 65 -20.80 -3.61 10.72
C MET A 65 -19.77 -4.34 11.59
N VAL A 66 -18.62 -4.67 11.00
CA VAL A 66 -17.50 -5.36 11.64
C VAL A 66 -16.23 -4.55 11.45
N LEU A 67 -15.57 -4.19 12.55
CA LEU A 67 -14.31 -3.47 12.55
C LEU A 67 -13.14 -4.44 12.35
N ASN A 68 -12.08 -3.95 11.71
CA ASN A 68 -10.79 -4.65 11.56
C ASN A 68 -9.87 -4.49 12.80
N PHE A 69 -10.36 -3.84 13.86
CA PHE A 69 -9.69 -3.64 15.13
C PHE A 69 -10.67 -3.80 16.30
N PHE A 70 -10.15 -3.77 17.53
CA PHE A 70 -10.90 -4.00 18.76
C PHE A 70 -11.03 -2.70 19.59
N PRO A 71 -12.20 -2.02 19.60
CA PRO A 71 -12.41 -0.81 20.41
C PRO A 71 -12.21 -1.00 21.91
N ASN A 72 -12.48 -2.20 22.45
CA ASN A 72 -12.29 -2.53 23.86
C ASN A 72 -10.80 -2.59 24.27
N GLU A 73 -9.89 -2.68 23.32
CA GLU A 73 -8.43 -2.62 23.54
C GLU A 73 -7.85 -1.21 23.36
N ASN A 74 -8.71 -0.18 23.44
CA ASN A 74 -8.35 1.22 23.31
C ASN A 74 -7.77 1.64 21.94
N ALA A 75 -7.92 0.82 20.90
CA ALA A 75 -7.49 1.14 19.54
C ALA A 75 -7.95 2.56 19.15
N TYR A 76 -7.08 3.36 18.53
CA TYR A 76 -7.39 4.74 18.11
C TYR A 76 -7.93 5.69 19.21
N GLY A 77 -7.76 5.34 20.49
CA GLY A 77 -8.30 6.11 21.61
C GLY A 77 -9.75 5.80 21.98
N PHE A 78 -10.29 4.67 21.49
CA PHE A 78 -11.56 4.15 22.01
C PHE A 78 -11.49 3.94 23.54
N HIS A 79 -12.59 4.19 24.23
CA HIS A 79 -12.69 4.01 25.68
C HIS A 79 -14.14 3.73 26.08
N TYR A 80 -14.32 3.05 27.21
CA TYR A 80 -15.63 2.74 27.75
C TYR A 80 -16.49 4.00 27.94
N PHE A 81 -17.75 3.93 27.49
CA PHE A 81 -18.74 4.99 27.63
C PHE A 81 -19.87 4.51 28.53
N GLY A 82 -19.96 5.04 29.75
CA GLY A 82 -20.91 4.54 30.75
C GLY A 82 -22.39 4.87 30.46
N ASN A 83 -22.68 5.85 29.61
CA ASN A 83 -24.04 6.36 29.36
C ASN A 83 -24.81 6.65 30.67
N THR A 84 -24.13 7.26 31.65
CA THR A 84 -24.64 7.48 33.01
C THR A 84 -25.36 8.81 33.21
N ASP A 85 -25.44 9.64 32.17
CA ASP A 85 -26.10 10.95 32.21
C ASP A 85 -27.58 10.82 32.61
N ARG A 86 -28.15 11.88 33.20
CA ARG A 86 -29.56 11.94 33.60
C ARG A 86 -30.21 13.22 33.03
N PRO A 87 -31.09 13.10 32.02
CA PRO A 87 -31.50 11.87 31.32
C PRO A 87 -30.34 11.21 30.54
N ARG A 88 -30.42 9.89 30.32
CA ARG A 88 -29.40 9.15 29.55
C ARG A 88 -29.33 9.68 28.12
N LEU A 89 -28.12 9.76 27.57
CA LEU A 89 -27.90 10.21 26.19
C LEU A 89 -28.39 9.17 25.18
N LEU A 90 -28.08 7.89 25.44
CA LEU A 90 -28.37 6.77 24.55
C LEU A 90 -29.35 5.77 25.20
N PRO A 91 -29.97 4.86 24.42
CA PRO A 91 -30.80 3.78 24.96
C PRO A 91 -30.07 2.88 25.95
N SER A 92 -30.83 2.12 26.73
CA SER A 92 -30.25 1.09 27.60
C SER A 92 -29.85 -0.13 26.78
N LEU A 93 -28.65 -0.66 27.03
CA LEU A 93 -28.16 -1.87 26.37
C LEU A 93 -28.72 -3.13 27.01
N SER A 94 -28.77 -4.21 26.23
CA SER A 94 -29.03 -5.55 26.75
C SER A 94 -27.85 -6.06 27.59
N SER A 95 -28.11 -7.05 28.45
CA SER A 95 -27.05 -7.72 29.21
C SER A 95 -25.96 -8.27 28.27
N GLY A 96 -24.69 -8.01 28.58
CA GLY A 96 -23.54 -8.45 27.76
C GLY A 96 -23.11 -7.49 26.65
N GLN A 97 -23.70 -6.30 26.55
CA GLN A 97 -23.28 -5.24 25.63
C GLN A 97 -22.65 -4.06 26.37
N SER A 98 -21.78 -3.32 25.69
CA SER A 98 -21.14 -2.12 26.25
C SER A 98 -20.92 -1.05 25.19
N TYR A 99 -21.01 0.22 25.59
CA TYR A 99 -20.71 1.34 24.72
C TYR A 99 -19.24 1.72 24.81
N TYR A 100 -18.66 2.08 23.66
CA TYR A 100 -17.30 2.63 23.57
C TYR A 100 -17.31 3.90 22.72
N SER A 101 -16.59 4.92 23.17
CA SER A 101 -16.50 6.24 22.52
C SER A 101 -15.13 6.48 21.93
N VAL A 102 -15.07 7.13 20.77
CA VAL A 102 -13.83 7.61 20.11
C VAL A 102 -14.01 9.06 19.66
N GLY A 103 -12.91 9.76 19.42
CA GLY A 103 -12.91 11.13 18.93
C GLY A 103 -12.39 12.15 19.93
N ASN A 104 -11.99 11.74 21.13
CA ASN A 104 -11.22 12.61 22.02
C ASN A 104 -9.74 12.62 21.59
N LEU A 105 -9.32 13.72 20.97
CA LEU A 105 -8.00 13.91 20.38
C LEU A 105 -6.92 14.30 21.42
N ASN A 106 -7.28 14.40 22.70
CA ASN A 106 -6.32 14.67 23.75
C ASN A 106 -5.47 13.43 24.05
N THR A 107 -4.28 13.38 23.43
CA THR A 107 -3.32 12.28 23.57
C THR A 107 -2.71 12.14 24.96
N ARG A 108 -2.89 13.12 25.86
CA ARG A 108 -2.51 12.95 27.28
C ARG A 108 -3.50 12.05 28.01
N ILE A 109 -4.78 12.09 27.63
CA ILE A 109 -5.85 11.28 28.24
C ILE A 109 -6.00 9.96 27.50
N HIS A 110 -5.98 9.99 26.16
CA HIS A 110 -6.07 8.79 25.31
C HIS A 110 -4.84 8.72 24.40
N PRO A 111 -3.72 8.12 24.86
CA PRO A 111 -2.46 8.11 24.12
C PRO A 111 -2.57 7.52 22.71
N LEU A 112 -3.45 6.53 22.51
CA LEU A 112 -3.67 5.87 21.22
C LEU A 112 -4.50 6.71 20.23
N ALA A 113 -5.09 7.83 20.64
CA ALA A 113 -5.74 8.77 19.72
C ALA A 113 -4.75 9.37 18.70
N ARG A 114 -3.45 9.32 18.98
CA ARG A 114 -2.39 9.73 18.04
C ARG A 114 -2.42 8.92 16.73
N ALA A 115 -2.98 7.71 16.76
CA ALA A 115 -3.10 6.80 15.62
C ALA A 115 -4.24 7.17 14.67
N LEU A 116 -5.14 8.10 15.05
CA LEU A 116 -6.13 8.63 14.12
C LEU A 116 -5.43 9.36 12.97
N PRO A 117 -5.99 9.37 11.74
CA PRO A 117 -5.36 10.06 10.61
C PRO A 117 -5.15 11.57 10.85
N ALA A 118 -4.16 12.14 10.17
CA ALA A 118 -3.83 13.57 10.29
C ALA A 118 -5.02 14.48 9.95
N TYR A 119 -5.84 14.10 8.96
CA TYR A 119 -7.03 14.87 8.57
C TYR A 119 -8.12 14.89 9.67
N VAL A 120 -8.18 13.87 10.54
CA VAL A 120 -9.07 13.88 11.73
C VAL A 120 -8.50 14.82 12.80
N GLN A 121 -7.17 14.88 12.94
CA GLN A 121 -6.49 15.67 13.97
C GLN A 121 -6.20 17.13 13.55
N MET A 122 -6.45 17.48 12.29
CA MET A 122 -5.96 18.69 11.64
C MET A 122 -6.27 19.97 12.43
N HIS A 123 -7.54 20.15 12.83
CA HIS A 123 -7.95 21.36 13.53
C HIS A 123 -7.61 21.35 15.03
N TYR A 124 -7.45 20.18 15.62
CA TYR A 124 -7.06 20.04 17.02
C TYR A 124 -5.66 20.63 17.26
N ARG A 125 -4.74 20.37 16.34
CA ARG A 125 -3.35 20.86 16.42
C ARG A 125 -3.20 22.32 16.03
N ASN A 126 -4.07 22.83 15.15
CA ASN A 126 -3.89 24.11 14.45
C ASN A 126 -4.85 25.23 14.90
N SER A 127 -5.78 24.96 15.82
CA SER A 127 -6.71 25.97 16.35
C SER A 127 -6.77 25.88 17.87
N ASN A 128 -7.06 26.97 18.57
CA ASN A 128 -7.28 26.99 20.04
C ASN A 128 -8.76 27.10 20.43
N LEU A 129 -9.64 26.87 19.47
CA LEU A 129 -11.08 26.96 19.65
C LEU A 129 -11.60 25.78 20.49
N PRO A 130 -12.54 26.00 21.43
CA PRO A 130 -13.08 24.92 22.28
C PRO A 130 -13.77 23.82 21.46
N GLU A 131 -14.21 24.12 20.24
CA GLU A 131 -14.95 23.20 19.37
C GLU A 131 -14.11 22.11 18.71
N ARG A 132 -12.77 22.28 18.67
CA ARG A 132 -11.82 21.41 17.96
C ARG A 132 -11.73 19.97 18.47
N ASN A 133 -12.40 19.65 19.57
CA ASN A 133 -12.36 18.33 20.22
C ASN A 133 -13.73 17.90 20.79
N MET A 134 -14.84 18.44 20.26
CA MET A 134 -16.17 18.19 20.81
C MET A 134 -16.80 16.89 20.32
N ASP A 135 -16.43 16.41 19.13
CA ASP A 135 -17.15 15.32 18.46
C ASP A 135 -16.74 13.94 18.96
N ARG A 136 -17.74 13.05 19.09
CA ARG A 136 -17.55 11.64 19.38
C ARG A 136 -18.32 10.77 18.40
N LEU A 137 -17.80 9.56 18.20
CA LEU A 137 -18.59 8.42 17.74
C LEU A 137 -18.69 7.44 18.91
N ILE A 138 -19.88 6.89 19.12
CA ILE A 138 -20.14 5.89 20.15
C ILE A 138 -20.65 4.62 19.47
N VAL A 139 -20.03 3.49 19.76
CA VAL A 139 -20.44 2.17 19.23
C VAL A 139 -20.93 1.29 20.38
N SER A 140 -21.99 0.52 20.15
CA SER A 140 -22.35 -0.62 21.02
C SER A 140 -21.72 -1.90 20.49
N LEU A 141 -21.09 -2.66 21.39
CA LEU A 141 -20.37 -3.90 21.06
C LEU A 141 -20.89 -5.05 21.92
N ASP A 142 -20.83 -6.25 21.37
CA ASP A 142 -20.99 -7.50 22.12
C ASP A 142 -19.70 -7.82 22.88
N GLN A 143 -19.79 -8.24 24.15
CA GLN A 143 -18.62 -8.71 24.89
C GLN A 143 -17.99 -9.97 24.28
N THR A 144 -18.76 -10.82 23.60
CA THR A 144 -18.28 -12.06 22.95
C THR A 144 -17.67 -11.80 21.57
N ARG A 145 -18.04 -10.70 20.91
CA ARG A 145 -17.54 -10.30 19.58
C ARG A 145 -17.22 -8.80 19.59
N PRO A 146 -16.13 -8.39 20.27
CA PRO A 146 -15.86 -7.00 20.57
C PRO A 146 -15.43 -6.14 19.37
N ASN A 147 -15.45 -6.68 18.15
CA ASN A 147 -15.25 -5.94 16.90
C ASN A 147 -16.55 -5.76 16.09
N ARG A 148 -17.68 -6.34 16.51
CA ARG A 148 -18.97 -6.22 15.82
C ARG A 148 -19.80 -5.08 16.42
N ILE A 149 -20.19 -4.12 15.59
CA ILE A 149 -21.00 -2.97 15.98
C ILE A 149 -22.49 -3.34 15.84
N PHE A 150 -23.25 -3.21 16.92
CA PHE A 150 -24.72 -3.31 16.88
C PHE A 150 -25.39 -1.98 16.55
N SER A 151 -24.90 -0.90 17.12
CA SER A 151 -25.42 0.45 16.92
C SER A 151 -24.27 1.45 16.92
N LEU A 152 -24.36 2.43 16.02
CA LEU A 152 -23.39 3.50 15.88
C LEU A 152 -24.11 4.83 16.14
N TYR A 153 -23.51 5.69 16.95
CA TYR A 153 -24.04 7.01 17.27
C TYR A 153 -22.99 8.08 16.99
N ALA A 154 -23.43 9.21 16.45
CA ALA A 154 -22.66 10.43 16.36
C ALA A 154 -23.16 11.40 17.43
N THR A 155 -22.26 12.02 18.18
CA THR A 155 -22.63 13.00 19.21
C THR A 155 -21.53 14.06 19.37
N ALA A 156 -21.84 15.12 20.10
CA ALA A 156 -20.84 16.06 20.55
C ALA A 156 -21.16 16.63 21.91
N HIS A 157 -20.13 17.15 22.56
CA HIS A 157 -20.28 17.92 23.79
C HIS A 157 -21.06 19.22 23.56
N ASN A 158 -21.53 19.85 24.62
CA ASN A 158 -21.92 21.25 24.59
C ASN A 158 -20.67 22.15 24.53
N ARG A 159 -20.82 23.34 23.92
CA ARG A 159 -19.68 24.23 23.68
C ARG A 159 -19.02 24.64 24.99
N GLY A 160 -17.75 24.26 25.16
CA GLY A 160 -16.97 24.58 26.35
C GLY A 160 -17.36 23.80 27.62
N LEU A 161 -18.21 22.78 27.49
CA LEU A 161 -18.67 21.95 28.60
C LEU A 161 -18.29 20.48 28.38
N THR A 162 -18.45 19.67 29.42
CA THR A 162 -18.14 18.23 29.41
C THR A 162 -19.37 17.35 29.17
N ASP A 163 -20.58 17.91 29.27
CA ASP A 163 -21.83 17.21 28.99
C ASP A 163 -22.08 17.09 27.49
N PHE A 164 -22.79 16.02 27.09
CA PHE A 164 -23.18 15.80 25.70
C PHE A 164 -24.42 16.60 25.34
N ASN A 165 -24.54 16.95 24.05
CA ASN A 165 -25.70 17.64 23.51
C ASN A 165 -26.69 16.62 22.91
N PRO A 166 -27.85 16.37 23.54
CA PRO A 166 -28.83 15.42 23.00
C PRO A 166 -29.40 15.86 21.64
N SER A 167 -29.49 17.17 21.38
CA SER A 167 -29.95 17.71 20.10
C SER A 167 -28.92 17.57 18.97
N ASP A 168 -27.67 17.28 19.31
CA ASP A 168 -26.61 16.97 18.34
C ASP A 168 -26.16 15.50 18.45
N THR A 169 -27.07 14.64 18.90
CA THR A 169 -26.88 13.20 19.00
C THR A 169 -27.78 12.47 18.03
N TYR A 170 -27.18 11.59 17.23
CA TYR A 170 -27.84 10.87 16.17
C TYR A 170 -27.44 9.40 16.18
N GLU A 171 -28.38 8.52 15.86
CA GLU A 171 -28.08 7.13 15.49
C GLU A 171 -27.73 7.10 14.01
N ILE A 172 -26.61 6.48 13.66
CA ILE A 172 -26.15 6.35 12.28
C ILE A 172 -26.61 4.99 11.76
N ASP A 173 -27.45 5.00 10.73
CA ASP A 173 -27.88 3.78 10.07
C ASP A 173 -26.71 3.12 9.30
N PRO A 174 -26.58 1.78 9.33
CA PRO A 174 -25.58 1.08 8.52
C PRO A 174 -25.64 1.42 7.03
N ALA A 175 -26.81 1.74 6.48
CA ALA A 175 -26.97 2.18 5.09
C ALA A 175 -26.27 3.52 4.80
N LEU A 176 -26.23 4.45 5.76
CA LEU A 176 -25.48 5.69 5.65
C LEU A 176 -23.96 5.40 5.62
N VAL A 177 -23.47 4.51 6.48
CA VAL A 177 -22.07 4.09 6.47
C VAL A 177 -21.70 3.46 5.12
N SER A 178 -22.59 2.62 4.58
CA SER A 178 -22.40 2.03 3.25
C SER A 178 -22.37 3.08 2.13
N GLN A 179 -23.28 4.06 2.14
CA GLN A 179 -23.27 5.17 1.17
C GLN A 179 -21.97 5.97 1.25
N ILE A 180 -21.48 6.27 2.46
CA ILE A 180 -20.20 6.96 2.64
C ILE A 180 -19.07 6.10 2.05
N ARG A 181 -19.02 4.80 2.34
CA ARG A 181 -18.00 3.90 1.75
C ARG A 181 -18.04 3.91 0.22
N GLN A 182 -19.23 3.79 -0.37
CA GLN A 182 -19.41 3.84 -1.82
C GLN A 182 -18.98 5.19 -2.40
N PHE A 183 -19.35 6.30 -1.75
CA PHE A 183 -18.91 7.63 -2.16
C PHE A 183 -17.38 7.76 -2.13
N ILE A 184 -16.74 7.21 -1.09
CA ILE A 184 -15.27 7.20 -0.95
C ILE A 184 -14.62 6.37 -2.07
N GLN A 185 -15.19 5.20 -2.40
CA GLN A 185 -14.74 4.36 -3.51
C GLN A 185 -14.89 5.08 -4.85
N GLN A 186 -16.08 5.60 -5.14
CA GLN A 186 -16.38 6.31 -6.39
C GLN A 186 -15.54 7.57 -6.57
N ALA A 187 -15.24 8.28 -5.48
CA ALA A 187 -14.39 9.47 -5.51
C ALA A 187 -12.88 9.14 -5.50
N GLY A 188 -12.48 7.87 -5.58
CA GLY A 188 -11.08 7.46 -5.67
C GLY A 188 -10.26 7.71 -4.40
N TYR A 189 -10.91 7.80 -3.23
CA TYR A 189 -10.24 8.01 -1.95
C TYR A 189 -9.68 6.72 -1.33
N ILE A 190 -9.92 5.56 -1.96
CA ILE A 190 -9.41 4.25 -1.55
C ILE A 190 -8.85 3.52 -2.75
N GLY A 191 -7.60 3.06 -2.64
CA GLY A 191 -6.95 2.27 -3.66
C GLY A 191 -7.35 0.83 -3.49
N SER A 192 -8.53 0.48 -4.00
CA SER A 192 -9.03 -0.89 -3.98
C SER A 192 -8.35 -1.75 -5.03
N SER A 193 -8.33 -3.06 -4.79
CA SER A 193 -7.88 -4.01 -5.81
C SER A 193 -8.90 -4.12 -6.95
N LYS A 194 -8.39 -4.35 -8.16
CA LYS A 194 -9.17 -4.79 -9.31
C LYS A 194 -8.86 -6.25 -9.57
N LEU A 195 -9.90 -7.07 -9.63
CA LEU A 195 -9.77 -8.47 -10.00
C LEU A 195 -9.93 -8.59 -11.51
N ILE A 196 -8.99 -9.26 -12.18
CA ILE A 196 -9.05 -9.57 -13.61
C ILE A 196 -8.79 -11.07 -13.76
N TRP A 197 -9.64 -11.75 -14.51
CA TRP A 197 -9.44 -13.15 -14.86
C TRP A 197 -9.59 -13.35 -16.36
N LYS A 198 -8.83 -14.30 -16.90
CA LYS A 198 -8.86 -14.65 -18.32
C LYS A 198 -8.69 -16.15 -18.50
N ASN A 199 -9.29 -16.69 -19.55
CA ASN A 199 -9.18 -18.09 -19.97
C ASN A 199 -9.55 -19.11 -18.88
N ILE A 200 -10.54 -18.83 -18.03
CA ILE A 200 -11.09 -19.83 -17.10
C ILE A 200 -11.87 -20.88 -17.93
N PRO A 201 -11.59 -22.19 -17.77
CA PRO A 201 -12.25 -23.22 -18.58
C PRO A 201 -13.78 -23.23 -18.47
N ASP A 202 -14.48 -23.08 -19.59
CA ASP A 202 -15.96 -23.00 -19.65
C ASP A 202 -16.69 -24.20 -19.04
N ASN A 203 -16.06 -25.37 -19.05
CA ASN A 203 -16.61 -26.60 -18.48
C ASN A 203 -16.79 -26.50 -16.96
N LEU A 204 -16.04 -25.63 -16.28
CA LEU A 204 -16.18 -25.40 -14.84
C LEU A 204 -17.55 -24.81 -14.49
N PHE A 205 -18.08 -23.91 -15.32
CA PHE A 205 -19.36 -23.23 -15.06
C PHE A 205 -20.59 -24.11 -15.30
N ARG A 206 -20.46 -25.20 -16.08
CA ARG A 206 -21.58 -26.10 -16.40
C ARG A 206 -21.99 -27.02 -15.26
N THR A 207 -21.09 -27.26 -14.31
CA THR A 207 -21.22 -28.35 -13.32
C THR A 207 -21.34 -27.84 -11.88
N SER A 208 -21.06 -26.58 -11.62
CA SER A 208 -21.02 -26.01 -10.27
C SER A 208 -20.84 -24.49 -10.29
N THR A 209 -21.21 -23.84 -9.19
CA THR A 209 -20.84 -22.45 -8.92
C THR A 209 -19.32 -22.33 -8.72
N VAL A 210 -18.73 -21.36 -9.42
CA VAL A 210 -17.30 -21.05 -9.37
C VAL A 210 -17.13 -19.67 -8.75
N ASN A 211 -16.26 -19.57 -7.74
CA ASN A 211 -15.96 -18.31 -7.08
C ASN A 211 -14.47 -17.99 -7.20
N ILE A 212 -14.14 -16.70 -7.21
CA ILE A 212 -12.80 -16.22 -6.92
C ILE A 212 -12.80 -15.61 -5.52
N ASP A 213 -12.05 -16.21 -4.61
CA ASP A 213 -11.81 -15.65 -3.28
C ASP A 213 -10.58 -14.75 -3.31
N ILE A 214 -10.68 -13.58 -2.70
CA ILE A 214 -9.54 -12.70 -2.43
C ILE A 214 -9.11 -12.93 -0.99
N CYS A 215 -8.05 -13.71 -0.80
CA CYS A 215 -7.50 -14.01 0.52
C CYS A 215 -6.38 -13.03 0.89
N GLN A 216 -6.28 -12.66 2.16
CA GLN A 216 -5.15 -11.95 2.73
C GLN A 216 -4.25 -12.94 3.46
N ASN A 217 -3.09 -13.25 2.89
CA ASN A 217 -2.07 -14.04 3.55
C ASN A 217 -1.38 -13.15 4.61
N ALA A 218 -1.39 -13.60 5.88
CA ALA A 218 -0.75 -12.89 6.99
C ALA A 218 0.75 -13.24 7.11
N TYR A 219 1.16 -14.34 6.50
CA TYR A 219 2.51 -14.87 6.40
C TYR A 219 2.60 -15.62 5.08
N SER A 220 3.77 -15.62 4.43
CA SER A 220 4.12 -16.62 3.40
C SER A 220 4.16 -17.99 4.07
N SER A 221 3.02 -18.52 4.48
CA SER A 221 2.94 -19.82 5.13
C SER A 221 3.06 -20.89 4.05
N ASP A 222 3.95 -21.86 4.28
CA ASP A 222 4.14 -23.06 3.45
C ASP A 222 2.84 -23.88 3.25
N THR A 223 1.77 -23.54 3.97
CA THR A 223 0.44 -24.10 3.81
C THR A 223 -0.44 -23.16 3.00
N ASN A 224 -0.81 -23.57 1.78
CA ASN A 224 -1.77 -22.89 0.90
C ASN A 224 -3.24 -22.90 1.41
N GLU A 225 -3.48 -23.07 2.71
CA GLU A 225 -4.81 -23.06 3.32
C GLU A 225 -5.26 -21.63 3.66
N CYS A 226 -6.33 -21.14 3.03
CA CYS A 226 -6.98 -19.87 3.40
C CYS A 226 -8.14 -20.19 4.34
N ARG A 227 -8.01 -19.79 5.61
CA ARG A 227 -9.11 -19.95 6.56
C ARG A 227 -10.23 -19.00 6.16
N LYS A 228 -11.49 -19.32 6.51
CA LYS A 228 -12.64 -18.44 6.18
C LYS A 228 -12.46 -16.98 6.62
N GLN A 229 -11.72 -16.74 7.70
CA GLN A 229 -11.40 -15.41 8.23
C GLN A 229 -10.41 -14.60 7.37
N ASP A 230 -9.65 -15.27 6.50
CA ASP A 230 -8.64 -14.64 5.66
C ASP A 230 -9.22 -14.19 4.30
N ILE A 231 -10.38 -14.73 3.92
CA ILE A 231 -11.16 -14.30 2.76
C ILE A 231 -11.70 -12.88 3.02
N LYS A 232 -11.26 -11.92 2.22
CA LYS A 232 -11.72 -10.52 2.26
C LYS A 232 -12.95 -10.30 1.40
N GLU A 233 -13.02 -10.97 0.27
CA GLU A 233 -14.15 -10.92 -0.64
C GLU A 233 -14.22 -12.23 -1.42
N SER A 234 -15.43 -12.69 -1.75
CA SER A 234 -15.68 -13.88 -2.57
C SER A 234 -16.61 -13.45 -3.69
N VAL A 235 -16.17 -13.64 -4.93
CA VAL A 235 -16.86 -13.19 -6.13
C VAL A 235 -17.33 -14.41 -6.91
N GLU A 236 -18.63 -14.56 -7.11
CA GLU A 236 -19.18 -15.58 -8.01
C GLU A 236 -18.96 -15.16 -9.46
N ILE A 237 -18.43 -16.08 -10.28
CA ILE A 237 -18.15 -15.84 -11.69
C ILE A 237 -18.85 -16.88 -12.57
N ASN A 238 -19.27 -16.44 -13.75
CA ASN A 238 -20.00 -17.25 -14.74
C ASN A 238 -19.43 -17.15 -16.16
N GLU A 239 -18.34 -16.38 -16.33
CA GLU A 239 -17.69 -16.11 -17.60
C GLU A 239 -16.19 -16.46 -17.53
N SER A 240 -15.63 -16.93 -18.65
CA SER A 240 -14.22 -17.34 -18.78
C SER A 240 -13.25 -16.18 -18.57
N ASP A 241 -13.69 -14.97 -18.90
CA ASP A 241 -12.91 -13.74 -18.88
C ASP A 241 -13.75 -12.64 -18.25
N GLY A 242 -13.11 -11.75 -17.50
CA GLY A 242 -13.82 -10.65 -16.88
C GLY A 242 -12.93 -9.80 -15.98
N SER A 243 -13.52 -8.72 -15.50
CA SER A 243 -12.89 -7.86 -14.51
C SER A 243 -13.92 -7.28 -13.56
N LEU A 244 -13.53 -7.09 -12.30
CA LEU A 244 -14.37 -6.53 -11.26
C LEU A 244 -13.55 -5.59 -10.38
N GLU A 245 -14.05 -4.37 -10.20
CA GLU A 245 -13.55 -3.46 -9.16
C GLU A 245 -14.05 -3.96 -7.80
N THR A 246 -13.14 -4.22 -6.88
CA THR A 246 -13.47 -4.84 -5.59
C THR A 246 -13.55 -3.80 -4.47
N SER A 247 -14.11 -4.17 -3.32
CA SER A 247 -14.07 -3.31 -2.13
C SER A 247 -12.83 -3.54 -1.27
N VAL A 248 -12.01 -4.54 -1.61
CA VAL A 248 -10.80 -4.92 -0.88
C VAL A 248 -9.70 -3.88 -1.12
N LEU A 249 -9.11 -3.36 -0.03
CA LEU A 249 -7.97 -2.45 -0.12
C LEU A 249 -6.75 -3.14 -0.69
N LEU A 250 -6.08 -2.52 -1.65
CA LEU A 250 -4.86 -3.07 -2.22
C LEU A 250 -3.76 -3.11 -1.15
N ASN A 251 -3.35 -4.33 -0.81
CA ASN A 251 -2.39 -4.63 0.25
C ASN A 251 -1.41 -5.70 -0.23
N ALA A 252 -0.19 -5.65 0.30
CA ALA A 252 0.72 -6.80 0.21
C ALA A 252 0.07 -8.02 0.88
N GLY A 253 0.26 -9.21 0.31
CA GLY A 253 -0.30 -10.47 0.79
C GLY A 253 -1.67 -10.83 0.23
N LEU A 254 -2.28 -9.99 -0.61
CA LEU A 254 -3.52 -10.36 -1.29
C LEU A 254 -3.25 -11.42 -2.36
N GLN A 255 -4.08 -12.47 -2.40
CA GLN A 255 -3.97 -13.54 -3.38
C GLN A 255 -5.36 -14.00 -3.84
N PRO A 256 -5.66 -13.95 -5.15
CA PRO A 256 -6.88 -14.51 -5.69
C PRO A 256 -6.79 -16.04 -5.75
N ARG A 257 -7.88 -16.73 -5.44
CA ARG A 257 -7.96 -18.20 -5.45
C ARG A 257 -9.24 -18.63 -6.13
N LEU A 258 -9.11 -19.46 -7.16
CA LEU A 258 -10.27 -20.01 -7.86
C LEU A 258 -10.81 -21.20 -7.07
N ARG A 259 -12.09 -21.16 -6.72
CA ARG A 259 -12.74 -22.20 -5.92
C ARG A 259 -13.96 -22.73 -6.63
N ARG A 260 -14.12 -24.05 -6.55
CA ARG A 260 -15.35 -24.76 -6.89
C ARG A 260 -16.07 -25.10 -5.61
N TYR A 261 -17.34 -24.68 -5.50
CA TYR A 261 -18.25 -25.09 -4.43
C TYR A 261 -17.65 -25.08 -3.00
N TYR A 262 -17.58 -23.92 -2.32
CA TYR A 262 -17.19 -23.68 -0.90
C TYR A 262 -15.97 -24.40 -0.26
N SER A 263 -15.37 -25.45 -0.83
CA SER A 263 -14.29 -26.26 -0.26
C SER A 263 -13.13 -26.54 -1.22
N ASP A 264 -13.36 -26.71 -2.53
CA ASP A 264 -12.30 -27.18 -3.43
C ASP A 264 -11.56 -26.01 -4.10
N VAL A 265 -10.35 -25.70 -3.64
CA VAL A 265 -9.48 -24.71 -4.32
C VAL A 265 -8.90 -25.36 -5.58
N LEU A 266 -9.25 -24.81 -6.74
CA LEU A 266 -8.82 -25.29 -8.04
C LEU A 266 -7.49 -24.66 -8.48
N TRP A 267 -7.28 -23.40 -8.11
CA TRP A 267 -6.12 -22.64 -8.57
C TRP A 267 -5.76 -21.51 -7.61
N TYR A 268 -4.48 -21.16 -7.59
CA TYR A 268 -3.90 -20.08 -6.79
C TYR A 268 -3.25 -19.06 -7.70
N GLY A 269 -3.63 -17.80 -7.52
CA GLY A 269 -2.98 -16.69 -8.22
C GLY A 269 -1.72 -16.21 -7.56
N ALA A 270 -1.10 -15.25 -8.22
CA ALA A 270 0.01 -14.50 -7.69
C ALA A 270 -0.38 -13.78 -6.40
N GLU A 271 0.48 -13.85 -5.40
CA GLU A 271 0.39 -12.97 -4.24
C GLU A 271 0.93 -11.58 -4.60
N VAL A 272 0.21 -10.55 -4.19
CA VAL A 272 0.62 -9.15 -4.34
C VAL A 272 1.74 -8.88 -3.32
N ASP A 273 2.93 -8.53 -3.78
CA ASP A 273 4.09 -8.22 -2.92
C ASP A 273 4.03 -6.81 -2.30
N GLY A 274 3.04 -6.02 -2.71
CA GLY A 274 2.85 -4.63 -2.33
C GLY A 274 3.63 -3.63 -3.18
N ALA A 275 4.62 -4.05 -3.98
CA ALA A 275 5.36 -3.17 -4.89
C ALA A 275 4.98 -3.40 -6.35
N ASN A 276 3.95 -4.21 -6.61
CA ASN A 276 3.56 -4.65 -7.94
C ASN A 276 4.72 -5.29 -8.71
N ARG A 277 5.59 -6.03 -8.01
CA ARG A 277 6.81 -6.64 -8.55
C ARG A 277 7.82 -5.66 -9.14
N VAL A 278 7.68 -4.36 -8.83
CA VAL A 278 8.61 -3.32 -9.24
C VAL A 278 9.76 -3.24 -8.24
N LEU A 279 10.99 -3.36 -8.76
CA LEU A 279 12.20 -3.26 -7.95
C LEU A 279 12.45 -1.82 -7.48
N PRO A 280 13.12 -1.61 -6.33
CA PRO A 280 13.56 -0.29 -5.90
C PRO A 280 14.47 0.38 -6.96
N ILE A 281 14.18 1.62 -7.31
CA ILE A 281 15.01 2.43 -8.21
C ILE A 281 16.12 3.14 -7.43
N ARG A 282 17.39 2.94 -7.81
CA ARG A 282 18.53 3.70 -7.26
C ARG A 282 18.35 5.21 -7.39
N ILE A 283 18.74 5.92 -6.34
CA ILE A 283 18.87 7.37 -6.32
C ILE A 283 20.25 7.74 -6.88
N LYS A 284 20.27 8.48 -7.99
CA LYS A 284 21.52 8.93 -8.62
C LYS A 284 22.42 9.66 -7.62
N GLY A 285 23.71 9.33 -7.63
CA GLY A 285 24.68 9.94 -6.72
C GLY A 285 24.65 9.46 -5.27
N CYS A 286 23.80 8.48 -4.93
CA CYS A 286 23.66 7.99 -3.56
C CYS A 286 23.70 6.46 -3.51
N ASP A 287 24.18 5.93 -2.39
CA ASP A 287 24.07 4.52 -2.03
C ASP A 287 22.72 4.25 -1.35
N ALA A 288 21.65 4.67 -2.05
CA ALA A 288 20.28 4.49 -1.62
C ALA A 288 19.35 4.24 -2.81
N SER A 289 18.23 3.56 -2.57
CA SER A 289 17.20 3.24 -3.57
C SER A 289 15.80 3.55 -3.04
N LEU A 290 14.91 3.96 -3.93
CA LEU A 290 13.53 4.36 -3.66
C LEU A 290 12.56 3.35 -4.27
N GLN A 291 11.50 2.96 -3.57
CA GLN A 291 10.48 2.06 -4.10
C GLN A 291 9.08 2.57 -3.78
N LEU A 292 8.21 2.57 -4.78
CA LEU A 292 6.77 2.75 -4.60
C LEU A 292 6.17 1.42 -4.15
N TYR A 293 5.40 1.47 -3.08
CA TYR A 293 4.62 0.32 -2.63
C TYR A 293 3.25 0.76 -2.13
N THR A 294 2.35 -0.19 -1.97
CA THR A 294 1.01 0.04 -1.43
C THR A 294 0.84 -0.54 -0.04
N ALA A 295 0.16 0.22 0.82
CA ALA A 295 -0.34 -0.24 2.10
C ALA A 295 -1.67 0.42 2.38
N ASN A 296 -2.68 -0.38 2.71
CA ASN A 296 -4.07 0.00 2.93
C ASN A 296 -4.64 0.84 1.78
N GLY A 297 -4.34 0.47 0.53
CA GLY A 297 -4.78 1.20 -0.65
C GLY A 297 -4.16 2.59 -0.81
N LYS A 298 -3.04 2.87 -0.11
CA LYS A 298 -2.32 4.13 -0.19
C LYS A 298 -0.94 3.95 -0.81
N ALA A 299 -0.52 4.93 -1.59
CA ALA A 299 0.82 5.03 -2.14
C ALA A 299 1.82 5.35 -1.03
N CYS A 300 2.83 4.52 -0.91
CA CYS A 300 3.85 4.60 0.13
C CYS A 300 5.24 4.52 -0.51
N ALA A 301 6.24 5.03 0.19
CA ALA A 301 7.63 5.01 -0.27
C ALA A 301 8.52 4.23 0.70
N ARG A 302 9.37 3.36 0.17
CA ARG A 302 10.49 2.76 0.91
C ARG A 302 11.80 3.34 0.39
N LEU A 303 12.67 3.72 1.33
CA LEU A 303 14.02 4.14 1.08
C LEU A 303 14.96 3.09 1.66
N TYR A 304 15.71 2.43 0.79
CA TYR A 304 16.74 1.45 1.14
C TYR A 304 18.06 2.20 1.17
N VAL A 305 18.69 2.32 2.35
CA VAL A 305 19.96 3.03 2.51
C VAL A 305 21.04 2.03 2.87
N LYS A 306 22.13 1.98 2.11
CA LYS A 306 23.24 1.07 2.41
C LYS A 306 23.87 1.45 3.74
N LYS A 307 24.15 0.47 4.60
CA LYS A 307 24.74 0.72 5.94
C LYS A 307 26.10 1.42 5.88
N THR A 308 26.83 1.28 4.77
CA THR A 308 28.09 2.00 4.52
C THR A 308 27.90 3.49 4.28
N PHE A 309 26.69 3.93 3.89
CA PHE A 309 26.35 5.34 3.70
C PHE A 309 25.93 5.99 5.02
N SER A 310 26.82 5.98 6.01
CA SER A 310 26.50 6.32 7.40
C SER A 310 26.12 7.79 7.63
N ASN A 311 26.62 8.71 6.79
CA ASN A 311 26.33 10.15 6.88
C ASN A 311 25.13 10.61 6.02
N TRP A 312 24.33 9.68 5.48
CA TRP A 312 23.28 9.97 4.50
C TRP A 312 22.29 11.04 4.94
N LYS A 313 21.92 11.10 6.22
CA LYS A 313 20.96 12.10 6.73
C LYS A 313 21.46 13.54 6.58
N SER A 314 22.77 13.74 6.72
CA SER A 314 23.37 15.06 6.50
C SER A 314 23.44 15.38 5.00
N VAL A 315 23.81 14.39 4.18
CA VAL A 315 23.90 14.55 2.72
C VAL A 315 22.53 14.83 2.10
N LEU A 316 21.49 14.16 2.58
CA LEU A 316 20.13 14.21 2.04
C LEU A 316 19.16 15.03 2.91
N GLN A 317 19.67 15.93 3.74
CA GLN A 317 18.87 16.69 4.71
C GLN A 317 17.72 17.49 4.09
N ASN A 318 17.92 17.96 2.86
CA ASN A 318 16.93 18.76 2.12
C ASN A 318 16.20 17.96 1.04
N SER A 319 16.55 16.67 0.90
CA SER A 319 15.97 15.82 -0.14
C SER A 319 14.62 15.30 0.30
N TRP A 320 13.73 15.10 -0.67
CA TRP A 320 12.35 14.75 -0.41
C TRP A 320 11.81 13.85 -1.51
N VAL A 321 10.74 13.11 -1.16
CA VAL A 321 10.00 12.28 -2.09
C VAL A 321 8.65 12.92 -2.34
N GLY A 322 8.39 13.25 -3.61
CA GLY A 322 7.08 13.71 -4.08
C GLY A 322 6.23 12.53 -4.57
N PHE A 323 4.93 12.57 -4.28
CA PHE A 323 3.94 11.60 -4.72
C PHE A 323 3.01 12.25 -5.73
N TYR A 324 2.91 11.67 -6.92
CA TYR A 324 2.20 12.24 -8.07
C TYR A 324 1.02 11.35 -8.44
N LYS A 325 -0.10 11.98 -8.82
CA LYS A 325 -1.31 11.25 -9.22
C LYS A 325 -1.12 10.62 -10.59
N THR A 326 -0.39 11.31 -11.46
CA THR A 326 -0.11 10.87 -12.81
C THR A 326 1.39 10.96 -13.10
N SER A 327 1.89 10.09 -13.96
CA SER A 327 3.26 10.14 -14.45
C SER A 327 3.55 11.40 -15.30
N GLN A 328 2.51 12.05 -15.82
CA GLN A 328 2.58 13.26 -16.62
C GLN A 328 2.67 14.53 -15.77
N ASP A 329 2.44 14.43 -14.45
CA ASP A 329 2.50 15.58 -13.57
C ASP A 329 3.92 16.18 -13.60
N LYS A 330 4.01 17.51 -13.69
CA LYS A 330 5.30 18.22 -13.53
C LYS A 330 5.80 18.07 -12.09
N SER A 331 7.12 18.21 -11.88
CA SER A 331 7.75 18.00 -10.58
C SER A 331 7.18 18.87 -9.45
N GLU A 332 6.71 20.08 -9.76
CA GLU A 332 6.05 20.99 -8.82
C GLU A 332 4.61 20.58 -8.45
N ASN A 333 3.97 19.70 -9.23
CA ASN A 333 2.57 19.31 -9.09
C ASN A 333 2.39 18.01 -8.29
N TYR A 334 3.15 17.84 -7.21
CA TYR A 334 2.98 16.68 -6.33
C TYR A 334 1.67 16.78 -5.54
N GLY A 335 1.00 15.65 -5.32
CA GLY A 335 -0.18 15.57 -4.47
C GLY A 335 0.15 15.59 -2.97
N THR A 336 1.27 14.96 -2.60
CA THR A 336 1.83 15.02 -1.24
C THR A 336 3.33 14.76 -1.29
N TYR A 337 4.05 15.05 -0.21
CA TYR A 337 5.49 14.87 -0.13
C TYR A 337 5.97 14.60 1.29
N GLN A 338 7.21 14.10 1.40
CA GLN A 338 7.91 14.02 2.68
C GLN A 338 9.42 14.12 2.50
N TYR A 339 10.08 14.82 3.43
CA TYR A 339 11.53 14.84 3.53
C TYR A 339 12.07 13.46 3.93
N VAL A 340 13.11 13.00 3.24
CA VAL A 340 13.60 11.62 3.38
C VAL A 340 14.17 11.33 4.77
N VAL A 341 14.70 12.35 5.45
CA VAL A 341 15.21 12.25 6.82
C VAL A 341 14.13 11.96 7.87
N ASN A 342 12.86 12.21 7.53
CA ASN A 342 11.71 11.97 8.39
C ASN A 342 11.05 10.61 8.14
N PHE A 343 11.56 9.80 7.22
CA PHE A 343 11.04 8.45 7.01
C PHE A 343 11.31 7.60 8.26
N GLU A 344 10.34 6.76 8.61
CA GLU A 344 10.42 5.89 9.79
C GLU A 344 11.32 4.71 9.49
N LYS A 345 12.33 4.47 10.34
CA LYS A 345 13.20 3.29 10.21
C LYS A 345 12.42 2.03 10.58
N MET A 346 12.43 1.03 9.70
CA MET A 346 11.88 -0.29 10.01
C MET A 346 12.78 -1.03 11.02
N LYS A 347 12.16 -1.85 11.88
CA LYS A 347 12.90 -2.67 12.86
C LYS A 347 13.76 -3.73 12.18
N ASP A 348 13.27 -4.27 11.07
CA ASP A 348 13.89 -5.32 10.30
C ASP A 348 14.54 -4.70 9.05
N GLY A 349 15.85 -4.46 9.13
CA GLY A 349 16.69 -4.15 7.97
C GLY A 349 17.22 -5.44 7.34
N THR A 350 17.89 -5.31 6.20
CA THR A 350 18.69 -6.42 5.66
C THR A 350 20.11 -6.36 6.24
N ASP A 351 20.93 -7.35 5.95
CA ASP A 351 22.33 -7.35 6.39
C ASP A 351 23.09 -6.12 5.90
N ASN A 352 22.77 -5.64 4.69
CA ASN A 352 23.50 -4.56 4.02
C ASN A 352 22.76 -3.21 3.99
N PHE A 353 21.44 -3.18 4.26
CA PHE A 353 20.63 -1.96 4.15
C PHE A 353 19.77 -1.70 5.38
N ASP A 354 19.69 -0.42 5.73
CA ASP A 354 18.62 0.11 6.58
C ASP A 354 17.42 0.50 5.71
N ILE A 355 16.23 0.04 6.09
CA ILE A 355 14.99 0.35 5.37
C ILE A 355 14.24 1.43 6.14
N TYR A 356 13.88 2.49 5.44
CA TYR A 356 13.04 3.56 5.95
C TYR A 356 11.76 3.64 5.13
N GLN A 357 10.64 3.95 5.75
CA GLN A 357 9.36 4.00 5.06
C GLN A 357 8.58 5.28 5.38
N TYR A 358 7.77 5.69 4.41
CA TYR A 358 6.76 6.72 4.60
C TYR A 358 5.45 6.27 3.98
N LYS A 359 4.37 6.38 4.75
CA LYS A 359 3.01 6.09 4.32
C LYS A 359 2.33 7.42 4.03
N SER A 360 2.00 7.65 2.77
CA SER A 360 1.32 8.88 2.37
C SER A 360 -0.19 8.73 2.47
N ASP A 361 -0.92 9.85 2.45
CA ASP A 361 -2.39 9.84 2.36
C ASP A 361 -2.88 9.69 0.91
N LEU A 362 -1.98 9.71 -0.08
CA LEU A 362 -2.33 9.58 -1.49
C LEU A 362 -2.82 8.16 -1.77
N THR A 363 -4.00 8.06 -2.39
CA THR A 363 -4.54 6.78 -2.87
C THR A 363 -3.66 6.19 -3.96
N ILE A 364 -3.36 4.89 -3.88
CA ILE A 364 -2.71 4.19 -5.00
C ILE A 364 -3.74 3.98 -6.12
N ALA A 365 -3.34 4.24 -7.36
CA ALA A 365 -4.15 4.08 -8.56
C ALA A 365 -3.24 3.96 -9.78
N PRO A 366 -3.73 3.45 -10.93
CA PRO A 366 -2.99 3.49 -12.18
C PRO A 366 -2.44 4.89 -12.48
N GLY A 367 -1.19 4.97 -12.91
CA GLY A 367 -0.47 6.22 -13.19
C GLY A 367 0.23 6.86 -11.98
N VAL A 368 -0.06 6.44 -10.74
CA VAL A 368 0.60 7.00 -9.54
C VAL A 368 2.10 6.72 -9.57
N GLN A 369 2.91 7.72 -9.24
CA GLN A 369 4.37 7.65 -9.29
C GLN A 369 4.98 8.40 -8.11
N ILE A 370 6.19 8.01 -7.71
CA ILE A 370 7.00 8.80 -6.78
C ILE A 370 8.33 9.23 -7.39
N ARG A 371 8.81 10.39 -6.97
CA ARG A 371 10.09 10.95 -7.43
C ARG A 371 10.92 11.39 -6.25
N PHE A 372 12.23 11.15 -6.32
CA PHE A 372 13.22 11.66 -5.38
C PHE A 372 13.79 12.97 -5.90
N LEU A 373 13.67 14.04 -5.12
CA LEU A 373 14.22 15.34 -5.43
C LEU A 373 15.34 15.69 -4.46
N LEU A 374 16.46 16.19 -4.99
CA LEU A 374 17.65 16.46 -4.20
C LEU A 374 17.46 17.62 -3.21
N ASP A 375 16.79 18.68 -3.65
CA ASP A 375 16.64 19.92 -2.90
C ASP A 375 15.25 20.54 -3.14
N LYS A 376 15.01 21.74 -2.60
CA LYS A 376 13.73 22.45 -2.72
C LYS A 376 13.38 22.89 -4.15
N TYR A 377 14.29 22.74 -5.09
CA TYR A 377 14.08 23.09 -6.49
C TYR A 377 13.58 21.84 -7.25
N TYR A 378 12.59 22.03 -8.12
CA TYR A 378 11.83 20.94 -8.75
C TYR A 378 12.55 20.30 -9.96
N ASP A 379 13.73 20.81 -10.31
CA ASP A 379 14.50 20.44 -11.50
C ASP A 379 15.44 19.25 -11.29
N LYS A 380 15.86 18.98 -10.04
CA LYS A 380 16.82 17.92 -9.72
C LYS A 380 16.15 16.63 -9.24
N VAL A 381 15.56 15.91 -10.19
CA VAL A 381 15.02 14.56 -9.95
C VAL A 381 16.14 13.51 -10.05
N LEU A 382 16.48 12.89 -8.91
CA LEU A 382 17.53 11.87 -8.83
C LEU A 382 17.02 10.44 -8.97
N ALA A 383 15.72 10.21 -8.75
CA ALA A 383 15.06 8.93 -8.97
C ALA A 383 13.59 9.15 -9.31
N GLN A 384 13.02 8.30 -10.14
CA GLN A 384 11.61 8.32 -10.52
C GLN A 384 11.14 6.88 -10.76
N THR A 385 10.10 6.43 -10.04
CA THR A 385 9.61 5.06 -10.20
C THR A 385 8.87 4.86 -11.52
N THR A 386 8.69 3.62 -11.94
CA THR A 386 7.63 3.34 -12.92
C THR A 386 6.27 3.75 -12.33
N PRO A 387 5.32 4.21 -13.15
CA PRO A 387 3.96 4.45 -12.69
C PRO A 387 3.33 3.12 -12.23
N TRP A 388 2.48 3.18 -11.21
CA TRP A 388 1.66 2.05 -10.82
C TRP A 388 0.77 1.66 -11.99
N GLU A 389 0.81 0.40 -12.43
CA GLU A 389 0.05 -0.09 -13.61
C GLU A 389 0.16 0.85 -14.82
N SER A 390 1.35 0.95 -15.42
CA SER A 390 1.55 1.68 -16.68
C SER A 390 0.74 1.04 -17.83
N ASP A 391 0.17 1.87 -18.70
CA ASP A 391 -0.60 1.45 -19.90
C ASP A 391 0.22 0.63 -20.91
N GLU A 392 1.52 0.47 -20.70
CA GLU A 392 2.38 -0.40 -21.50
C GLU A 392 2.35 -1.81 -20.90
N GLU A 393 1.53 -2.69 -21.50
CA GLU A 393 1.80 -4.13 -21.58
C GLU A 393 3.14 -4.35 -22.31
N GLU A 394 4.25 -3.92 -21.72
CA GLU A 394 5.55 -4.48 -22.04
C GLU A 394 5.95 -5.36 -20.87
N THR A 395 5.43 -6.59 -20.86
CA THR A 395 6.28 -7.68 -20.38
C THR A 395 7.52 -7.67 -21.28
N PRO A 396 8.72 -7.31 -20.80
CA PRO A 396 9.90 -7.43 -21.64
C PRO A 396 10.01 -8.92 -21.94
N ALA A 397 9.89 -9.28 -23.20
CA ALA A 397 10.14 -10.63 -23.68
C ALA A 397 11.57 -10.99 -23.26
N TRP A 398 11.69 -11.81 -22.21
CA TRP A 398 12.86 -12.07 -21.35
C TRP A 398 12.90 -11.30 -20.02
N SER A 399 11.93 -11.54 -19.14
CA SER A 399 12.12 -11.33 -17.71
C SER A 399 13.00 -12.45 -17.15
N PHE A 400 14.07 -12.12 -16.44
CA PHE A 400 14.77 -13.02 -15.50
C PHE A 400 13.97 -12.98 -14.19
N PRO A 401 12.95 -13.84 -13.96
CA PRO A 401 11.91 -13.51 -13.00
C PRO A 401 12.24 -13.91 -11.55
N GLU A 402 13.35 -14.60 -11.29
CA GLU A 402 13.53 -15.32 -10.02
C GLU A 402 14.79 -14.98 -9.22
N PHE A 403 15.58 -13.97 -9.61
CA PHE A 403 16.85 -13.64 -8.92
C PHE A 403 16.95 -12.25 -8.29
N PHE A 404 15.97 -11.37 -8.47
CA PHE A 404 16.13 -9.96 -8.06
C PHE A 404 15.65 -9.63 -6.63
N TYR A 405 15.51 -10.64 -5.77
CA TYR A 405 15.05 -10.45 -4.40
C TYR A 405 16.18 -10.28 -3.36
N GLU A 406 17.45 -10.40 -3.75
CA GLU A 406 18.58 -10.17 -2.85
C GLU A 406 19.32 -8.84 -3.09
N PRO A 407 19.59 -8.04 -2.03
CA PRO A 407 20.18 -6.71 -2.16
C PRO A 407 21.65 -6.64 -2.63
N ASP A 408 22.29 -7.76 -2.92
CA ASP A 408 23.73 -7.79 -3.21
C ASP A 408 24.07 -7.63 -4.71
N PHE A 409 23.06 -7.41 -5.54
CA PHE A 409 23.17 -7.26 -7.00
C PHE A 409 23.13 -5.79 -7.50
N TYR A 410 23.23 -4.79 -6.62
CA TYR A 410 23.02 -3.35 -6.90
C TYR A 410 24.25 -2.54 -7.39
N ASP A 411 25.32 -3.18 -7.85
CA ASP A 411 26.52 -2.51 -8.36
C ASP A 411 26.47 -2.14 -9.85
N ALA A 412 25.37 -2.43 -10.55
CA ALA A 412 25.24 -2.31 -12.01
C ALA A 412 24.40 -1.12 -12.53
N ASN A 413 24.29 -0.01 -11.79
CA ASN A 413 23.52 1.17 -12.22
C ASN A 413 22.04 0.88 -12.60
N ASN A 414 21.38 -0.09 -11.95
CA ASN A 414 20.03 -0.58 -12.27
C ASN A 414 19.88 -1.13 -13.70
N VAL A 415 20.97 -1.47 -14.38
CA VAL A 415 20.93 -2.06 -15.72
C VAL A 415 20.69 -3.56 -15.59
N VAL A 416 19.54 -4.03 -16.06
CA VAL A 416 19.26 -5.47 -16.21
C VAL A 416 20.30 -6.05 -17.18
N PRO A 417 20.82 -7.28 -16.95
CA PRO A 417 21.75 -7.89 -17.89
C PRO A 417 21.18 -7.89 -19.31
N ILE A 418 21.97 -7.35 -20.25
CA ILE A 418 21.57 -7.32 -21.65
C ILE A 418 21.78 -8.70 -22.26
N LYS A 419 20.78 -9.21 -22.97
CA LYS A 419 20.84 -10.53 -23.60
C LYS A 419 21.95 -10.56 -24.65
N ILE A 420 22.72 -11.65 -24.68
CA ILE A 420 23.66 -11.93 -25.76
C ILE A 420 22.85 -12.54 -26.91
N ASP A 421 22.82 -11.85 -28.04
CA ASP A 421 21.98 -12.22 -29.19
C ASP A 421 22.16 -13.69 -29.60
N LYS A 422 21.03 -14.40 -29.74
CA LYS A 422 20.91 -15.81 -30.14
C LYS A 422 21.38 -16.85 -29.11
N TYR A 423 21.75 -16.42 -27.91
CA TYR A 423 22.18 -17.33 -26.85
C TYR A 423 21.37 -17.15 -25.57
N ASP A 424 21.31 -18.23 -24.78
CA ASP A 424 20.71 -18.23 -23.45
C ASP A 424 21.71 -17.67 -22.42
N ALA A 425 22.20 -16.46 -22.69
CA ALA A 425 23.21 -15.78 -21.91
C ALA A 425 22.97 -14.27 -21.83
N GLY A 426 23.48 -13.64 -20.76
CA GLY A 426 23.39 -12.20 -20.54
C GLY A 426 24.72 -11.59 -20.11
N LEU A 427 24.91 -10.30 -20.42
CA LEU A 427 26.09 -9.50 -20.07
C LEU A 427 25.67 -8.30 -19.22
N GLN A 428 26.46 -7.96 -18.20
CA GLN A 428 26.20 -6.78 -17.37
C GLN A 428 27.50 -6.08 -16.96
N LEU A 429 27.51 -4.75 -17.07
CA LEU A 429 28.56 -3.87 -16.53
C LEU A 429 28.20 -3.47 -15.10
N PHE A 430 29.14 -3.60 -14.18
CA PHE A 430 28.97 -3.18 -12.79
C PHE A 430 30.24 -2.56 -12.22
N THR A 431 30.14 -1.95 -11.03
CA THR A 431 31.29 -1.36 -10.34
C THR A 431 31.54 -1.97 -8.97
N LYS A 432 32.78 -2.36 -8.71
CA LYS A 432 33.23 -2.80 -7.37
C LYS A 432 34.44 -1.96 -6.98
N GLU A 433 34.35 -1.26 -5.85
CA GLU A 433 35.42 -0.38 -5.34
C GLU A 433 35.87 0.68 -6.36
N GLY A 434 34.92 1.22 -7.14
CA GLY A 434 35.21 2.24 -8.16
C GLY A 434 35.87 1.69 -9.44
N LYS A 435 35.93 0.37 -9.61
CA LYS A 435 36.49 -0.29 -10.80
C LYS A 435 35.42 -0.94 -11.66
N ALA A 436 35.60 -0.87 -12.98
CA ALA A 436 34.72 -1.50 -13.96
C ALA A 436 34.84 -3.03 -13.89
N CYS A 437 33.71 -3.70 -13.83
CA CYS A 437 33.62 -5.15 -13.75
C CYS A 437 32.54 -5.67 -14.71
N ALA A 438 32.65 -6.93 -15.13
CA ALA A 438 31.68 -7.57 -16.00
C ALA A 438 31.11 -8.83 -15.37
N ARG A 439 29.81 -9.04 -15.54
CA ARG A 439 29.09 -10.28 -15.20
C ARG A 439 28.58 -10.95 -16.46
N LEU A 440 28.74 -12.27 -16.50
CA LEU A 440 28.11 -13.16 -17.47
C LEU A 440 27.10 -14.04 -16.74
N TYR A 441 25.88 -14.06 -17.27
CA TYR A 441 24.79 -14.91 -16.80
C TYR A 441 24.60 -16.01 -17.82
N MET A 442 24.80 -17.27 -17.44
CA MET A 442 24.63 -18.43 -18.33
C MET A 442 23.44 -19.24 -17.85
N LYS A 443 22.41 -19.43 -18.68
CA LYS A 443 21.29 -20.27 -18.28
C LYS A 443 21.77 -21.70 -18.12
N LYS A 444 21.33 -22.41 -17.08
CA LYS A 444 21.74 -23.81 -16.84
C LYS A 444 21.37 -24.77 -17.98
N THR A 445 20.40 -24.40 -18.82
CA THR A 445 20.05 -25.12 -20.06
C THR A 445 21.12 -25.01 -21.14
N PHE A 446 21.97 -23.99 -21.11
CA PHE A 446 23.04 -23.75 -22.08
C PHE A 446 24.32 -24.50 -21.72
N LYS A 447 24.26 -25.84 -21.73
CA LYS A 447 25.31 -26.72 -21.17
C LYS A 447 26.65 -26.66 -21.90
N ASN A 448 26.67 -26.36 -23.21
CA ASN A 448 27.87 -26.33 -24.04
C ASN A 448 28.48 -24.92 -24.20
N TRP A 449 28.08 -23.95 -23.37
CA TRP A 449 28.47 -22.54 -23.55
C TRP A 449 29.98 -22.31 -23.59
N LYS A 450 30.80 -23.08 -22.84
CA LYS A 450 32.27 -22.92 -22.84
C LYS A 450 32.91 -23.28 -24.17
N GLU A 451 32.36 -24.26 -24.88
CA GLU A 451 32.81 -24.64 -26.21
C GLU A 451 32.35 -23.59 -27.22
N THR A 452 31.07 -23.18 -27.14
CA THR A 452 30.46 -22.15 -27.98
C THR A 452 31.20 -20.81 -27.88
N PHE A 453 31.59 -20.41 -26.66
CA PHE A 453 32.29 -19.16 -26.37
C PHE A 453 33.80 -19.33 -26.16
N SER A 454 34.39 -20.41 -26.67
CA SER A 454 35.82 -20.74 -26.47
C SER A 454 36.79 -19.66 -26.95
N LYS A 455 36.38 -18.87 -27.96
CA LYS A 455 37.14 -17.73 -28.50
C LYS A 455 36.50 -16.37 -28.21
N SER A 456 35.39 -16.36 -27.49
CA SER A 456 34.65 -15.13 -27.21
C SER A 456 35.28 -14.36 -26.06
N TRP A 457 35.14 -13.04 -26.09
CA TRP A 457 35.77 -12.16 -25.11
C TRP A 457 34.92 -10.92 -24.83
N VAL A 458 35.13 -10.34 -23.66
CA VAL A 458 34.51 -9.10 -23.22
C VAL A 458 35.56 -8.00 -23.22
N GLY A 459 35.35 -6.99 -24.05
CA GLY A 459 36.18 -5.78 -24.10
C GLY A 459 35.62 -4.71 -23.17
N PHE A 460 36.51 -3.97 -22.50
CA PHE A 460 36.21 -2.81 -21.67
C PHE A 460 36.73 -1.56 -22.38
N TYR A 461 35.87 -0.55 -22.51
CA TYR A 461 36.13 0.67 -23.27
C TYR A 461 35.98 1.87 -22.35
N THR A 462 36.83 2.89 -22.49
CA THR A 462 36.70 4.13 -21.73
C THR A 462 35.64 5.05 -22.30
N SER A 463 35.31 4.90 -23.59
CA SER A 463 34.25 5.61 -24.28
C SER A 463 33.38 4.68 -25.12
N SER A 464 32.08 4.96 -25.16
CA SER A 464 31.14 4.27 -26.06
C SER A 464 31.39 4.56 -27.54
N GLN A 465 32.16 5.60 -27.85
CA GLN A 465 32.53 5.95 -29.22
C GLN A 465 33.76 5.16 -29.73
N ASP A 466 34.43 4.40 -28.86
CA ASP A 466 35.60 3.61 -29.26
C ASP A 466 35.21 2.51 -30.24
N LYS A 467 36.07 2.27 -31.23
CA LYS A 467 35.95 1.10 -32.13
C LYS A 467 36.25 -0.18 -31.35
N ASN A 468 35.72 -1.32 -31.79
CA ASN A 468 35.90 -2.60 -31.09
C ASN A 468 37.36 -3.00 -30.82
N LYS A 469 38.28 -2.61 -31.71
CA LYS A 469 39.73 -2.85 -31.56
C LYS A 469 40.43 -1.92 -30.56
N ASN A 470 39.78 -0.85 -30.12
CA ASN A 470 40.31 0.17 -29.22
C ASN A 470 39.80 -0.05 -27.78
N TYR A 471 39.82 -1.28 -27.30
CA TYR A 471 39.49 -1.56 -25.89
C TYR A 471 40.68 -1.17 -25.00
N ASP A 472 40.39 -0.78 -23.76
CA ASP A 472 41.39 -0.51 -22.71
C ASP A 472 41.94 -1.83 -22.15
N THR A 473 41.04 -2.74 -21.79
CA THR A 473 41.36 -4.08 -21.33
C THR A 473 40.30 -5.07 -21.80
N TYR A 474 40.61 -6.36 -21.72
CA TYR A 474 39.68 -7.42 -22.11
C TYR A 474 39.90 -8.69 -21.31
N GLN A 475 38.91 -9.59 -21.36
CA GLN A 475 39.08 -10.95 -20.87
C GLN A 475 38.24 -11.94 -21.67
N TYR A 476 38.78 -13.14 -21.87
CA TYR A 476 38.03 -14.24 -22.49
C TYR A 476 36.86 -14.67 -21.62
N ALA A 477 35.69 -14.88 -22.23
CA ALA A 477 34.46 -15.22 -21.51
C ALA A 477 34.62 -16.50 -20.66
N THR A 478 35.40 -17.47 -21.14
CA THR A 478 35.68 -18.73 -20.44
C THR A 478 36.61 -18.60 -19.23
N LYS A 479 37.27 -17.45 -19.06
CA LYS A 479 38.16 -17.15 -17.94
C LYS A 479 37.50 -16.34 -16.83
N PHE A 480 36.21 -16.00 -16.97
CA PHE A 480 35.48 -15.37 -15.87
C PHE A 480 35.30 -16.37 -14.72
N GLU A 481 35.41 -15.90 -13.49
CA GLU A 481 35.35 -16.74 -12.30
C GLU A 481 33.90 -16.99 -11.92
N LYS A 482 33.53 -18.26 -11.66
CA LYS A 482 32.19 -18.58 -11.16
C LYS A 482 32.07 -18.04 -9.74
N VAL A 483 31.04 -17.25 -9.50
CA VAL A 483 30.82 -16.57 -8.21
C VAL A 483 29.54 -17.01 -7.52
N ASP A 484 28.60 -17.58 -8.27
CA ASP A 484 27.30 -17.96 -7.75
C ASP A 484 26.65 -19.04 -8.63
N ASP A 485 25.75 -19.79 -8.00
CA ASP A 485 25.00 -20.92 -8.57
C ASP A 485 23.50 -20.70 -8.33
N ALA A 486 22.95 -19.76 -9.10
CA ALA A 486 21.56 -19.37 -9.08
C ALA A 486 20.65 -20.52 -9.57
N GLN A 487 19.40 -20.61 -9.11
CA GLN A 487 18.43 -21.68 -9.43
C GLN A 487 18.36 -21.97 -10.94
N ASN A 488 18.38 -20.93 -11.79
CA ASN A 488 18.25 -21.05 -13.25
C ASN A 488 19.52 -20.66 -14.03
N PHE A 489 20.53 -20.08 -13.38
CA PHE A 489 21.71 -19.50 -14.03
C PHE A 489 23.00 -19.83 -13.29
N ASP A 490 24.10 -19.95 -14.02
CA ASP A 490 25.45 -19.84 -13.46
C ASP A 490 25.95 -18.40 -13.69
N ILE A 491 26.52 -17.77 -12.65
CA ILE A 491 27.02 -16.40 -12.73
C ILE A 491 28.55 -16.40 -12.69
N TYR A 492 29.14 -15.72 -13.67
CA TYR A 492 30.59 -15.57 -13.79
C TYR A 492 30.98 -14.09 -13.76
N GLN A 493 32.08 -13.75 -13.09
CA GLN A 493 32.54 -12.37 -12.91
C GLN A 493 33.98 -12.17 -13.35
N TYR A 494 34.27 -10.95 -13.77
CA TYR A 494 35.62 -10.47 -13.98
C TYR A 494 35.75 -9.02 -13.48
N LYS A 495 36.75 -8.78 -12.62
CA LYS A 495 37.09 -7.46 -12.10
C LYS A 495 38.30 -6.93 -12.87
N THR A 496 38.23 -5.68 -13.31
CA THR A 496 39.35 -5.00 -13.97
C THR A 496 39.99 -3.96 -13.05
N ASP A 497 41.15 -3.45 -13.45
CA ASP A 497 41.78 -2.27 -12.82
C ASP A 497 41.31 -0.95 -13.45
N LEU A 498 40.47 -1.00 -14.49
CA LEU A 498 39.92 0.19 -15.14
C LEU A 498 38.98 0.92 -14.16
N THR A 499 39.27 2.19 -13.91
CA THR A 499 38.40 3.03 -13.08
C THR A 499 37.07 3.27 -13.80
N ILE A 500 35.95 3.05 -13.10
CA ILE A 500 34.64 3.31 -13.67
C ILE A 500 34.43 4.82 -13.82
N ALA A 501 33.99 5.26 -15.00
CA ALA A 501 33.78 6.67 -15.32
C ALA A 501 32.66 6.82 -16.36
N PRO A 502 32.06 8.00 -16.51
CA PRO A 502 31.05 8.24 -17.53
C PRO A 502 31.61 7.94 -18.93
N GLY A 503 30.87 7.16 -19.72
CA GLY A 503 31.30 6.68 -21.03
C GLY A 503 31.85 5.25 -21.04
N VAL A 504 32.25 4.70 -19.89
CA VAL A 504 32.77 3.33 -19.83
C VAL A 504 31.73 2.33 -20.30
N GLN A 505 32.10 1.42 -21.20
CA GLN A 505 31.18 0.44 -21.78
C GLN A 505 31.87 -0.93 -21.84
N ILE A 506 31.11 -2.01 -21.79
CA ILE A 506 31.62 -3.34 -22.13
C ILE A 506 30.88 -3.93 -23.32
N ARG A 507 31.58 -4.76 -24.09
CA ARG A 507 31.04 -5.41 -25.29
C ARG A 507 31.44 -6.87 -25.33
N PHE A 508 30.53 -7.73 -25.76
CA PHE A 508 30.81 -9.14 -25.98
C PHE A 508 31.06 -9.39 -27.46
N LEU A 509 32.22 -9.99 -27.76
CA LEU A 509 32.63 -10.36 -29.10
C LEU A 509 32.72 -11.88 -29.22
N MET A 510 32.18 -12.42 -30.32
CA MET A 510 31.99 -13.86 -30.49
C MET A 510 33.29 -14.62 -30.77
N ASP A 511 34.22 -14.02 -31.49
CA ASP A 511 35.47 -14.66 -31.91
C ASP A 511 36.68 -13.78 -31.59
N SER A 512 37.88 -14.25 -31.96
CA SER A 512 39.13 -13.54 -31.72
C SER A 512 39.28 -12.25 -32.55
N GLY A 513 38.31 -11.92 -33.42
CA GLY A 513 38.29 -10.70 -34.21
C GLY A 513 37.52 -9.56 -33.53
N TYR A 514 37.38 -8.45 -34.26
CA TYR A 514 36.73 -7.23 -33.77
C TYR A 514 35.36 -6.96 -34.41
N ASP A 515 34.99 -7.74 -35.43
CA ASP A 515 33.83 -7.44 -36.29
C ASP A 515 32.54 -8.06 -35.76
N LYS A 516 32.63 -9.15 -35.00
CA LYS A 516 31.46 -9.90 -34.49
C LYS A 516 31.11 -9.52 -33.05
N GLN A 517 30.70 -8.27 -32.86
CA GLN A 517 30.06 -7.84 -31.62
C GLN A 517 28.64 -8.40 -31.55
N LEU A 518 28.33 -9.16 -30.49
CA LEU A 518 26.98 -9.69 -30.26
C LEU A 518 26.13 -8.76 -29.39
N VAL A 519 26.77 -8.04 -28.46
CA VAL A 519 26.07 -7.12 -27.59
C VAL A 519 27.03 -6.07 -27.03
N ALA A 520 26.52 -4.88 -26.72
CA ALA A 520 27.20 -3.85 -25.95
C ALA A 520 26.27 -3.37 -24.83
N THR A 521 26.81 -3.12 -23.64
CA THR A 521 26.03 -2.52 -22.56
C THR A 521 25.72 -1.05 -22.88
N GLU A 522 24.75 -0.46 -22.18
CA GLU A 522 24.70 1.00 -22.12
C GLU A 522 26.02 1.56 -21.54
N PRO A 523 26.48 2.74 -22.00
CA PRO A 523 27.64 3.40 -21.41
C PRO A 523 27.34 3.81 -19.96
N TRP A 524 28.34 3.69 -19.10
CA TRP A 524 28.26 4.12 -17.71
C TRP A 524 27.95 5.62 -17.65
N LYS A 525 27.03 6.02 -16.78
CA LYS A 525 26.61 7.43 -16.63
C LYS A 525 27.14 7.97 -15.30
N SER A 526 27.61 9.23 -15.28
CA SER A 526 27.94 9.94 -14.02
C SER A 526 26.69 10.13 -13.18
N CYS A 527 26.89 10.14 -11.86
CA CYS A 527 25.94 10.58 -10.86
C CYS A 527 25.36 11.95 -11.16
#